data_AF-W1DRP5-F1
#
_entry.id   AF-W1DRP5-F1
#
_cell.length_a   1.000
_cell.length_b   1.000
_cell.length_c   1.000
_cell.angle_alpha   90.00
_cell.angle_beta   90.00
_cell.angle_gamma   90.00
#
_symmetry.space_group_name_H-M   'P 1'
#
loop_
_entity.id
_entity.type
_entity.pdbx_description
1 polymer ?
#
loop_
_entity_poly.entity_id
_entity_poly.type
_entity_poly.pdbx_seq_one_letter_code
_entity_poly.pdbx_strand_id
1 'polypeptide(L)'
;MDKAPHGPANDAAAPKNEPPEMAAIVAAYRLQADKDNAQLRMKEDEIELLRTQLSVQSKTRSGESAAAKLSASGEQQAYAIGASMGSEALNVLTTRRTQGVTVDAGLVLQGIEDAFRGQLRLGEQERNKALFDVSQQVFQNLNKIEQKNISAGKKYQQAFARKKRCGL
;
A
#
# COMPACT_ATOMS: atom_id res chain seq x y z
N MET A 1 -6.96 -78.63 -22.90
CA MET A 1 -6.05 -77.71 -22.20
C MET A 1 -6.73 -76.34 -22.19
N ASP A 2 -7.90 -76.23 -21.57
CA ASP A 2 -8.13 -75.72 -20.20
C ASP A 2 -7.82 -74.22 -19.99
N LYS A 3 -8.93 -73.47 -19.83
CA LYS A 3 -9.16 -72.31 -18.94
C LYS A 3 -8.46 -70.95 -19.21
N ALA A 4 -9.22 -70.00 -19.78
CA ALA A 4 -9.20 -68.57 -19.37
C ALA A 4 -9.91 -68.46 -17.99
N PRO A 5 -9.66 -67.47 -17.08
CA PRO A 5 -9.89 -66.03 -17.32
C PRO A 5 -8.84 -65.12 -16.63
N HIS A 6 -8.63 -63.85 -17.00
CA HIS A 6 -9.38 -62.70 -16.48
C HIS A 6 -8.82 -61.43 -17.15
N GLY A 7 -9.68 -60.61 -17.77
CA GLY A 7 -9.55 -59.15 -17.66
C GLY A 7 -10.00 -58.69 -16.26
N PRO A 8 -10.11 -57.39 -15.92
CA PRO A 8 -10.21 -56.22 -16.80
C PRO A 8 -9.46 -54.97 -16.27
N ALA A 9 -9.78 -53.83 -16.90
CA ALA A 9 -9.84 -52.48 -16.31
C ALA A 9 -8.50 -51.83 -15.92
N ASN A 10 -8.01 -50.86 -16.69
CA ASN A 10 -8.53 -49.49 -16.71
C ASN A 10 -8.48 -48.89 -15.31
N ASP A 11 -7.49 -48.05 -15.04
CA ASP A 11 -7.71 -46.89 -14.18
C ASP A 11 -6.64 -45.83 -14.44
N ALA A 12 -7.15 -44.64 -14.74
CA ALA A 12 -6.42 -43.39 -14.80
C ALA A 12 -5.68 -43.17 -13.48
N ALA A 13 -4.36 -43.37 -13.45
CA ALA A 13 -3.54 -42.89 -12.35
C ALA A 13 -3.25 -41.39 -12.57
N ALA A 14 -4.15 -40.58 -12.03
CA ALA A 14 -4.01 -39.16 -11.80
C ALA A 14 -2.59 -38.77 -11.33
N PRO A 15 -2.10 -37.56 -11.65
CA PRO A 15 -0.84 -37.07 -11.09
C PRO A 15 -1.07 -36.80 -9.60
N LYS A 16 -0.68 -37.75 -8.76
CA LYS A 16 -0.59 -37.63 -7.30
C LYS A 16 0.76 -38.27 -6.98
N ASN A 17 1.78 -37.56 -6.54
CA ASN A 17 1.81 -36.82 -5.29
C ASN A 17 2.96 -35.80 -5.35
N GLU A 18 2.64 -34.50 -5.33
CA GLU A 18 3.58 -33.55 -4.72
C GLU A 18 3.68 -33.91 -3.23
N PRO A 19 4.89 -33.95 -2.64
CA PRO A 19 5.01 -34.21 -1.21
C PRO A 19 4.19 -33.17 -0.44
N PRO A 20 3.40 -33.57 0.57
CA PRO A 20 2.44 -32.69 1.26
C PRO A 20 3.09 -31.43 1.85
N GLU A 21 4.40 -31.47 2.12
CA GLU A 21 5.19 -30.31 2.52
C GLU A 21 5.42 -29.27 1.41
N MET A 22 5.56 -29.65 0.13
CA MET A 22 5.65 -28.66 -0.97
C MET A 22 4.32 -27.97 -1.19
N ALA A 23 3.21 -28.72 -1.16
CA ALA A 23 1.87 -28.15 -1.23
C ALA A 23 1.63 -27.17 -0.07
N ALA A 24 2.09 -27.48 1.14
CA ALA A 24 1.97 -26.60 2.30
C ALA A 24 2.80 -25.31 2.18
N ILE A 25 4.03 -25.39 1.66
CA ILE A 25 4.89 -24.21 1.46
C ILE A 25 4.33 -23.31 0.35
N VAL A 26 3.91 -23.89 -0.77
CA VAL A 26 3.29 -23.14 -1.87
C VAL A 26 1.96 -22.51 -1.42
N ALA A 27 1.17 -23.22 -0.60
CA ALA A 27 -0.04 -22.67 0.00
C ALA A 27 0.26 -21.51 0.96
N ALA A 28 1.30 -21.60 1.78
CA ALA A 28 1.72 -20.51 2.66
C ALA A 28 2.20 -19.26 1.87
N TYR A 29 2.88 -19.47 0.74
CA TYR A 29 3.29 -18.39 -0.16
C TYR A 29 2.12 -17.70 -0.84
N ARG A 30 1.16 -18.49 -1.37
CA ARG A 30 -0.08 -17.97 -1.93
C ARG A 30 -0.85 -17.18 -0.88
N LEU A 31 -0.97 -17.72 0.32
CA LEU A 31 -1.63 -17.06 1.44
C LEU A 31 -0.95 -15.74 1.85
N GLN A 32 0.38 -15.64 1.77
CA GLN A 32 1.09 -14.39 2.04
C GLN A 32 0.87 -13.36 0.93
N ALA A 33 0.97 -13.77 -0.33
CA ALA A 33 0.68 -12.90 -1.47
C ALA A 33 -0.78 -12.40 -1.46
N ASP A 34 -1.72 -13.26 -1.05
CA ASP A 34 -3.13 -12.90 -0.91
C ASP A 34 -3.34 -11.89 0.22
N LYS A 35 -2.61 -12.01 1.34
CA LYS A 35 -2.62 -11.02 2.43
C LYS A 35 -2.05 -9.68 1.99
N ASP A 36 -0.95 -9.70 1.24
CA ASP A 36 -0.30 -8.48 0.76
C ASP A 36 -1.20 -7.78 -0.28
N ASN A 37 -1.85 -8.54 -1.17
CA ASN A 37 -2.85 -8.04 -2.11
C ASN A 37 -4.10 -7.52 -1.39
N ALA A 38 -4.57 -8.19 -0.33
CA ALA A 38 -5.66 -7.71 0.49
C ALA A 38 -5.29 -6.39 1.20
N GLN A 39 -4.06 -6.25 1.68
CA GLN A 39 -3.56 -5.00 2.26
C GLN A 39 -3.43 -3.89 1.22
N LEU A 40 -3.04 -4.20 -0.02
CA LEU A 40 -3.04 -3.24 -1.11
C LEU A 40 -4.45 -2.76 -1.43
N ARG A 41 -5.41 -3.68 -1.57
CA ARG A 41 -6.82 -3.34 -1.79
C ARG A 41 -7.40 -2.48 -0.66
N MET A 42 -7.13 -2.83 0.60
CA MET A 42 -7.54 -1.98 1.74
C MET A 42 -6.94 -0.58 1.69
N LYS A 43 -5.69 -0.43 1.20
CA LYS A 43 -5.06 0.89 1.02
C LYS A 43 -5.66 1.65 -0.16
N GLU A 44 -6.03 0.97 -1.23
CA GLU A 44 -6.74 1.55 -2.38
C GLU A 44 -8.13 2.05 -1.97
N ASP A 45 -8.88 1.24 -1.24
CA ASP A 45 -10.19 1.59 -0.67
C ASP A 45 -10.08 2.78 0.29
N GLU A 46 -9.03 2.83 1.12
CA GLU A 46 -8.76 3.96 2.03
C GLU A 46 -8.40 5.23 1.25
N ILE A 47 -7.63 5.12 0.16
CA ILE A 47 -7.33 6.26 -0.73
C ILE A 47 -8.60 6.77 -1.38
N GLU A 48 -9.48 5.88 -1.85
CA GLU A 48 -10.77 6.23 -2.44
C GLU A 48 -11.72 6.88 -1.42
N LEU A 49 -11.73 6.38 -0.19
CA LEU A 49 -12.46 6.98 0.92
C LEU A 49 -11.95 8.39 1.23
N LEU A 50 -10.63 8.58 1.30
CA LEU A 50 -10.01 9.90 1.51
C LEU A 50 -10.33 10.85 0.36
N ARG A 51 -10.25 10.40 -0.90
CA ARG A 51 -10.64 11.18 -2.08
C ARG A 51 -12.10 11.63 -1.99
N THR A 52 -12.99 10.71 -1.62
CA THR A 52 -14.42 11.00 -1.43
C THR A 52 -14.65 11.99 -0.29
N GLN A 53 -14.00 11.83 0.86
CA GLN A 53 -14.12 12.75 1.98
C GLN A 53 -13.60 14.16 1.64
N LEU A 54 -12.47 14.27 0.91
CA LEU A 54 -11.97 15.54 0.42
C LEU A 54 -12.93 16.18 -0.59
N SER A 55 -13.55 15.38 -1.47
CA SER A 55 -14.58 15.85 -2.42
C SER A 55 -15.87 16.31 -1.73
N VAL A 56 -16.30 15.65 -0.66
CA VAL A 56 -17.48 16.04 0.11
C VAL A 56 -17.19 17.30 0.93
N GLN A 57 -16.02 17.38 1.60
CA GLN A 57 -15.60 18.58 2.33
C GLN A 57 -15.52 19.81 1.42
N SER A 58 -14.96 19.67 0.22
CA SER A 58 -14.90 20.76 -0.75
C SER A 58 -16.30 21.19 -1.22
N LYS A 59 -17.24 20.25 -1.35
CA LYS A 59 -18.64 20.52 -1.72
C LYS A 59 -19.48 21.11 -0.58
N THR A 60 -19.15 20.82 0.68
CA THR A 60 -19.82 21.44 1.86
C THR A 60 -19.27 22.82 2.21
N ARG A 61 -18.04 23.16 1.80
CA ARG A 61 -17.47 24.51 1.92
C ARG A 61 -17.84 25.45 0.77
N SER A 62 -18.26 24.92 -0.37
CA SER A 62 -18.67 25.70 -1.53
C SER A 62 -20.18 25.68 -1.69
N GLY A 63 -20.84 26.69 -1.12
CA GLY A 63 -22.13 27.11 -1.66
C GLY A 63 -21.94 27.44 -3.14
N GLU A 64 -22.51 26.59 -3.99
CA GLU A 64 -22.84 26.83 -5.40
C GLU A 64 -21.71 27.42 -6.29
N SER A 65 -20.78 26.56 -6.72
CA SER A 65 -20.30 26.53 -8.13
C SER A 65 -19.28 25.37 -8.32
N ALA A 66 -19.72 24.12 -8.16
CA ALA A 66 -18.86 22.96 -8.34
C ALA A 66 -18.78 22.46 -9.80
N ALA A 67 -19.36 23.18 -10.76
CA ALA A 67 -19.43 22.70 -12.15
C ALA A 67 -19.63 23.79 -13.21
N ALA A 68 -19.44 25.08 -12.90
CA ALA A 68 -19.21 26.03 -13.99
C ALA A 68 -17.92 25.55 -14.66
N LYS A 69 -18.00 25.08 -15.92
CA LYS A 69 -16.83 24.69 -16.70
C LYS A 69 -15.80 25.79 -16.50
N LEU A 70 -14.65 25.46 -15.90
CA LEU A 70 -13.48 26.32 -15.89
C LEU A 70 -13.18 26.59 -17.37
N SER A 71 -13.69 27.70 -17.87
CA SER A 71 -13.86 27.92 -19.32
C SER A 71 -13.08 29.15 -19.74
N ALA A 72 -12.82 30.07 -18.79
CA ALA A 72 -11.76 31.04 -18.96
C ALA A 72 -10.39 30.38 -18.78
N SER A 73 -9.44 30.70 -19.68
CA SER A 73 -8.08 30.14 -19.66
C SER A 73 -7.36 30.35 -18.31
N GLY A 74 -7.58 31.51 -17.66
CA GLY A 74 -6.99 31.79 -16.35
C GLY A 74 -7.52 30.88 -15.23
N GLU A 75 -8.80 30.51 -15.26
CA GLU A 75 -9.39 29.59 -14.29
C GLU A 75 -8.83 28.18 -14.44
N GLN A 76 -8.64 27.73 -15.69
CA GLN A 76 -8.02 26.43 -16.00
C GLN A 76 -6.57 26.38 -15.54
N GLN A 77 -5.80 27.46 -15.76
CA GLN A 77 -4.41 27.56 -15.31
C GLN A 77 -4.32 27.49 -13.78
N ALA A 78 -5.11 28.30 -13.07
CA ALA A 78 -5.13 28.30 -11.62
C ALA A 78 -5.53 26.93 -11.05
N TYR A 79 -6.55 26.30 -11.63
CA TYR A 79 -6.98 24.96 -11.26
C TYR A 79 -5.89 23.91 -11.52
N ALA A 80 -5.25 23.92 -12.69
CA ALA A 80 -4.21 22.95 -13.05
C ALA A 80 -2.99 23.06 -12.12
N ILE A 81 -2.59 24.27 -11.73
CA ILE A 81 -1.53 24.50 -10.74
C ILE A 81 -1.94 23.90 -9.39
N GLY A 82 -3.13 24.26 -8.88
CA GLY A 82 -3.63 23.74 -7.61
C GLY A 82 -3.77 22.22 -7.58
N ALA A 83 -4.31 21.62 -8.64
CA ALA A 83 -4.46 20.17 -8.79
C ALA A 83 -3.10 19.46 -8.83
N SER A 84 -2.11 20.04 -9.51
CA SER A 84 -0.75 19.50 -9.56
C SER A 84 -0.09 19.53 -8.17
N MET A 85 -0.18 20.65 -7.45
CA MET A 85 0.32 20.77 -6.08
C MET A 85 -0.38 19.81 -5.12
N GLY A 86 -1.71 19.68 -5.21
CA GLY A 86 -2.48 18.74 -4.41
C GLY A 86 -2.14 17.28 -4.68
N SER A 87 -1.86 16.93 -5.93
CA SER A 87 -1.43 15.58 -6.33
C SER A 87 -0.07 15.23 -5.74
N GLU A 88 0.88 16.17 -5.75
CA GLU A 88 2.19 15.99 -5.12
C GLU A 88 2.07 15.85 -3.61
N ALA A 89 1.26 16.69 -2.96
CA ALA A 89 0.99 16.58 -1.53
C ALA A 89 0.42 15.19 -1.17
N LEU A 90 -0.52 14.68 -1.97
CA LEU A 90 -1.07 13.33 -1.77
C LEU A 90 -0.01 12.24 -1.95
N ASN A 91 0.90 12.37 -2.92
CA ASN A 91 1.99 11.44 -3.14
C ASN A 91 2.96 11.40 -1.94
N VAL A 92 3.29 12.57 -1.40
CA VAL A 92 4.10 12.69 -0.16
C VAL A 92 3.41 11.98 0.99
N LEU A 93 2.11 12.21 1.23
CA LEU A 93 1.37 11.56 2.32
C LEU A 93 1.27 10.04 2.15
N THR A 94 1.08 9.58 0.92
CA THR A 94 1.02 8.15 0.58
C THR A 94 2.36 7.47 0.84
N THR A 95 3.46 8.07 0.36
CA THR A 95 4.82 7.60 0.62
C THR A 95 5.11 7.58 2.12
N ARG A 96 4.66 8.60 2.85
CA ARG A 96 4.84 8.69 4.29
C ARG A 96 4.14 7.54 5.04
N ARG A 97 2.94 7.18 4.60
CA ARG A 97 2.17 6.05 5.13
C ARG A 97 2.88 4.72 4.88
N THR A 98 3.47 4.49 3.71
CA THR A 98 4.22 3.25 3.43
C THR A 98 5.48 3.13 4.30
N GLN A 99 6.06 4.27 4.71
CA GLN A 99 7.17 4.34 5.66
C GLN A 99 6.71 4.33 7.14
N GLY A 100 5.44 3.99 7.39
CA GLY A 100 4.87 3.80 8.73
C GLY A 100 4.53 5.07 9.49
N VAL A 101 4.40 6.22 8.80
CA VAL A 101 4.01 7.49 9.41
C VAL A 101 2.68 7.95 8.83
N THR A 102 1.67 8.03 9.69
CA THR A 102 0.35 8.54 9.33
C THR A 102 0.30 10.04 9.60
N VAL A 103 -0.15 10.81 8.60
CA VAL A 103 -0.34 12.26 8.68
C VAL A 103 -1.81 12.56 8.41
N ASP A 104 -2.39 13.50 9.16
CA ASP A 104 -3.77 13.95 8.96
C ASP A 104 -3.85 14.85 7.72
N ALA A 105 -4.55 14.37 6.68
CA ALA A 105 -4.70 15.09 5.42
C ALA A 105 -5.52 16.39 5.56
N GLY A 106 -6.45 16.46 6.51
CA GLY A 106 -7.22 17.66 6.81
C GLY A 106 -6.35 18.76 7.40
N LEU A 107 -5.45 18.42 8.33
CA LEU A 107 -4.48 19.37 8.89
C LEU A 107 -3.45 19.84 7.84
N VAL A 108 -3.05 18.97 6.92
CA VAL A 108 -2.18 19.34 5.79
C VAL A 108 -2.88 20.35 4.89
N LEU A 109 -4.14 20.10 4.51
CA LEU A 109 -4.92 21.03 3.71
C LEU A 109 -5.10 22.37 4.43
N GLN A 110 -5.39 22.34 5.74
CA GLN A 110 -5.48 23.55 6.55
C GLN A 110 -4.15 24.34 6.54
N GLY A 111 -3.00 23.66 6.67
CA GLY A 111 -1.69 24.31 6.60
C GLY A 111 -1.41 24.97 5.25
N ILE A 112 -1.84 24.35 4.14
CA ILE A 112 -1.74 24.92 2.79
C ILE A 112 -2.63 26.17 2.68
N GLU A 113 -3.88 26.10 3.14
CA GLU A 113 -4.79 27.24 3.15
C GLU A 113 -4.27 28.40 4.02
N ASP A 114 -3.75 28.10 5.22
CA ASP A 114 -3.15 29.10 6.12
C ASP A 114 -1.91 29.76 5.49
N ALA A 115 -1.10 29.00 4.74
CA ALA A 115 0.05 29.55 4.00
C ALA A 115 -0.39 30.54 2.92
N PHE A 116 -1.40 30.20 2.11
CA PHE A 116 -1.94 31.10 1.09
C PHE A 116 -2.51 32.39 1.69
N ARG A 117 -3.09 32.31 2.89
CA ARG A 117 -3.61 33.47 3.63
C ARG A 117 -2.54 34.28 4.37
N GLY A 118 -1.31 33.78 4.46
CA GLY A 118 -0.27 34.39 5.30
C GLY A 118 -0.56 34.28 6.80
N GLN A 119 -1.39 33.31 7.22
CA GLN A 119 -1.89 33.11 8.59
C GLN A 119 -1.33 31.84 9.23
N LEU A 120 -0.08 31.49 8.91
CA LEU A 120 0.57 30.30 9.45
C LEU A 120 0.56 30.33 10.98
N ARG A 121 -0.01 29.29 11.56
CA ARG A 121 -0.19 29.15 13.02
C ARG A 121 1.09 28.73 13.74
N LEU A 122 2.04 28.17 13.00
CA LEU A 122 3.35 27.76 13.50
C LEU A 122 4.43 28.67 12.91
N GLY A 123 5.37 29.11 13.74
CA GLY A 123 6.56 29.83 13.30
C GLY A 123 7.50 28.93 12.48
N GLU A 124 8.44 29.54 11.74
CA GLU A 124 9.37 28.77 10.90
C GLU A 124 10.18 27.73 11.69
N GLN A 125 10.68 28.11 12.87
CA GLN A 125 11.43 27.20 13.73
C GLN A 125 10.59 25.99 14.18
N GLU A 126 9.34 26.22 14.56
CA GLU A 126 8.42 25.15 14.98
C GLU A 126 8.09 24.20 13.83
N ARG A 127 7.85 24.75 12.63
CA ARG A 127 7.62 23.95 11.43
C ARG A 127 8.85 23.10 11.08
N ASN A 128 10.04 23.71 11.07
CA ASN A 128 11.28 23.00 10.76
C ASN A 128 11.56 21.88 11.78
N LYS A 129 11.28 22.14 13.06
CA LYS A 129 11.37 21.12 14.11
C LYS A 129 10.39 19.98 13.84
N ALA A 130 9.12 20.26 13.55
CA ALA A 130 8.13 19.23 13.25
C ALA A 130 8.52 18.38 12.03
N LEU A 131 9.06 19.02 10.97
CA LEU A 131 9.55 18.32 9.78
C LEU A 131 10.76 17.43 10.08
N PHE A 132 11.66 17.88 10.96
CA PHE A 132 12.79 17.09 11.43
C PHE A 132 12.36 15.88 12.27
N ASP A 133 11.46 16.09 13.25
CA ASP A 133 10.91 15.04 14.12
C ASP A 133 10.22 13.95 13.30
N VAL A 134 9.43 14.38 12.30
CA VAL A 134 8.86 13.51 11.29
C VAL A 134 10.00 12.74 10.60
N SER A 135 10.96 13.40 9.96
CA SER A 135 12.09 12.72 9.28
C SER A 135 12.78 11.64 10.15
N GLN A 136 13.02 11.93 11.43
CA GLN A 136 13.57 10.99 12.38
C GLN A 136 12.65 9.76 12.61
N GLN A 137 11.35 9.97 12.73
CA GLN A 137 10.37 8.88 12.86
C GLN A 137 10.40 7.92 11.66
N VAL A 138 10.52 8.45 10.43
CA VAL A 138 10.61 7.58 9.24
C VAL A 138 11.89 6.77 9.25
N PHE A 139 13.03 7.38 9.60
CA PHE A 139 14.28 6.64 9.71
C PHE A 139 14.16 5.47 10.70
N GLN A 140 13.58 5.72 11.89
CA GLN A 140 13.37 4.68 12.89
C GLN A 140 12.41 3.57 12.40
N ASN A 141 11.34 3.94 11.69
CA ASN A 141 10.38 2.99 11.15
C ASN A 141 10.98 2.12 10.04
N LEU A 142 11.74 2.73 9.13
CA LEU A 142 12.42 2.02 8.05
C LEU A 142 13.43 1.02 8.60
N ASN A 143 14.23 1.39 9.61
CA ASN A 143 15.13 0.46 10.29
C ASN A 143 14.37 -0.75 10.87
N LYS A 144 13.20 -0.53 11.48
CA LYS A 144 12.36 -1.63 12.01
C LYS A 144 11.82 -2.52 10.89
N ILE A 145 11.38 -1.93 9.77
CA ILE A 145 10.88 -2.67 8.61
C ILE A 145 12.00 -3.51 7.99
N GLU A 146 13.17 -2.91 7.80
CA GLU A 146 14.36 -3.58 7.26
C GLU A 146 14.77 -4.77 8.14
N GLN A 147 14.87 -4.59 9.46
CA GLN A 147 15.21 -5.67 10.38
C GLN A 147 14.19 -6.83 10.33
N LYS A 148 12.89 -6.51 10.24
CA LYS A 148 11.86 -7.53 10.04
C LYS A 148 12.08 -8.29 8.73
N ASN A 149 12.36 -7.58 7.64
CA ASN A 149 12.59 -8.17 6.32
C ASN A 149 13.85 -9.05 6.29
N ILE A 150 14.96 -8.60 6.89
CA ILE A 150 16.19 -9.39 7.03
C ILE A 150 15.89 -10.67 7.83
N SER A 151 15.16 -10.57 8.95
CA SER A 151 14.82 -11.73 9.77
C SER A 151 13.97 -12.75 9.01
N ALA A 152 12.98 -12.28 8.24
CA ALA A 152 12.12 -13.10 7.42
C ALA A 152 12.92 -13.77 6.28
N GLY A 153 13.79 -13.02 5.62
CA GLY A 153 14.69 -13.53 4.58
C GLY A 153 15.65 -14.60 5.10
N LYS A 154 16.27 -14.41 6.27
CA LYS A 154 17.13 -15.42 6.90
C LYS A 154 16.36 -16.70 7.24
N LYS A 155 15.16 -16.58 7.81
CA LYS A 155 14.29 -17.74 8.08
C LYS A 155 13.97 -18.50 6.80
N TYR A 156 13.66 -17.78 5.73
CA TYR A 156 13.41 -18.37 4.43
C TYR A 156 14.64 -19.13 3.89
N GLN A 157 15.82 -18.49 3.91
CA GLN A 157 17.07 -19.13 3.48
C GLN A 157 17.40 -20.39 4.29
N GLN A 158 17.23 -20.36 5.61
CA GLN A 158 17.45 -21.52 6.47
C GLN A 158 16.48 -22.66 6.17
N ALA A 159 15.19 -22.36 6.01
CA ALA A 159 14.19 -23.36 5.63
C ALA A 159 14.51 -24.00 4.27
N PHE A 160 14.94 -23.19 3.30
CA PHE A 160 15.34 -23.66 1.98
C PHE A 160 16.61 -24.52 2.02
N ALA A 161 17.64 -24.10 2.77
CA ALA A 161 18.90 -24.85 2.90
C ALA A 161 18.71 -26.20 3.62
N ARG A 162 17.86 -26.26 4.65
CA ARG A 162 17.50 -27.52 5.33
C ARG A 162 16.84 -28.49 4.34
N LYS A 163 16.00 -27.99 3.44
CA LYS A 163 15.35 -28.78 2.40
C LYS A 163 16.32 -29.34 1.35
N LYS A 164 17.34 -28.58 0.95
CA LYS A 164 18.40 -29.06 0.04
C LYS A 164 19.29 -30.14 0.67
N ARG A 165 19.53 -30.07 1.99
CA ARG A 165 20.43 -31.01 2.69
C ARG A 165 19.76 -32.35 3.04
N CYS A 166 18.45 -32.39 3.17
CA CYS A 166 17.68 -33.62 3.41
C CYS A 166 17.24 -34.33 2.13
N GLY A 167 17.72 -33.91 0.96
CA GLY A 167 17.36 -34.46 -0.36
C GLY A 167 18.54 -35.10 -1.13
N LEU A 168 19.51 -35.68 -0.43
CA LEU A 168 20.55 -36.58 -0.98
C LEU A 168 20.44 -37.95 -0.30
#